data_AF-A0A1J3G229-F1
#
_entry.id   AF-A0A1J3G229-F1
#
_cell.length_a   1.000
_cell.length_b   1.000
_cell.length_c   1.000
_cell.angle_alpha   90.00
_cell.angle_beta   90.00
_cell.angle_gamma   90.00
#
_symmetry.space_group_name_H-M   'P 1'
#
loop_
_entity.id
_entity.type
_entity.pdbx_description
1 polymer ?
#
loop_
_entity_poly.entity_id
_entity_poly.type
_entity_poly.pdbx_seq_one_letter_code
_entity_poly.pdbx_strand_id
1 'polypeptide(L)'
;GTIFGFRNGRVFLAIQEDPHCLPTFIIELPMLTSALQKEMASETVRIALESETKTSRKKVLEEFVWGIYCNGRKMGYSIRRKNMSEEEMYVIDALRGVSMGAGVLPCKNQYYQETEGEMTYM
;
A
#
# COMPACT_ATOMS: atom_id res chain seq x y z
N GLY A 1 6.70 -6.10 4.21
CA GLY A 1 5.57 -5.23 3.84
C GLY A 1 5.86 -4.65 2.49
N THR A 2 4.83 -4.38 1.70
CA THR A 2 4.95 -3.98 0.29
C THR A 2 4.11 -2.75 0.04
N ILE A 3 4.71 -1.74 -0.58
CA ILE A 3 3.99 -0.59 -1.10
C ILE A 3 3.84 -0.78 -2.60
N PHE A 4 2.64 -0.62 -3.13
CA PHE A 4 2.41 -0.78 -4.55
C PHE A 4 1.28 0.12 -5.05
N GLY A 5 1.23 0.33 -6.36
CA GLY A 5 0.18 1.13 -6.98
C GLY A 5 0.48 1.40 -8.44
N PHE A 6 -0.59 1.66 -9.20
CA PHE A 6 -0.46 2.13 -10.57
C PHE A 6 0.12 3.54 -10.61
N ARG A 7 0.88 3.87 -11.66
CA ARG A 7 1.55 5.18 -11.82
C ARG A 7 0.62 6.38 -11.64
N ASN A 8 -0.58 6.31 -12.20
CA ASN A 8 -1.62 7.34 -12.10
C ASN A 8 -2.70 7.01 -11.06
N GLY A 9 -2.54 5.91 -10.33
CA GLY A 9 -3.49 5.41 -9.34
C GLY A 9 -3.14 5.81 -7.90
N ARG A 10 -3.88 5.22 -6.97
CA ARG A 10 -3.64 5.34 -5.52
C ARG A 10 -2.62 4.31 -5.04
N VAL A 11 -2.01 4.61 -3.90
CA VAL A 11 -1.02 3.76 -3.26
C VAL A 11 -1.69 2.78 -2.30
N PHE A 12 -1.22 1.54 -2.30
CA PHE A 12 -1.59 0.50 -1.35
C PHE A 12 -0.39 0.13 -0.50
N LEU A 13 -0.63 -0.11 0.79
CA LEU A 13 0.34 -0.70 1.72
C LEU A 13 -0.20 -2.05 2.19
N ALA A 14 0.56 -3.10 1.92
CA ALA A 14 0.32 -4.44 2.45
C ALA A 14 1.36 -4.81 3.51
N ILE A 15 0.91 -5.34 4.65
CA ILE A 15 1.76 -5.85 5.71
C ILE A 15 1.56 -7.35 5.82
N GLN A 16 2.66 -8.08 5.68
CA GLN A 16 2.79 -9.52 5.74
C GLN A 16 3.93 -9.84 6.71
N GLU A 17 3.74 -10.87 7.54
CA GLU A 17 4.82 -11.44 8.36
C GLU A 17 5.79 -12.27 7.50
N ASP A 18 5.26 -12.98 6.51
CA ASP A 18 5.99 -13.84 5.58
C ASP A 18 5.55 -13.51 4.12
N PRO A 19 6.48 -13.23 3.19
CA PRO A 19 6.18 -13.05 1.77
C PRO A 19 5.41 -14.21 1.12
N HIS A 20 5.45 -15.41 1.69
CA HIS A 20 4.73 -16.58 1.20
C HIS A 20 3.26 -16.64 1.63
N CYS A 21 2.85 -15.81 2.59
CA CYS A 21 1.50 -15.74 3.14
C CYS A 21 0.69 -14.55 2.60
N LEU A 22 -0.64 -14.61 2.73
CA LEU A 22 -1.49 -13.46 2.42
C LEU A 22 -1.25 -12.31 3.42
N PRO A 23 -1.38 -11.04 2.99
CA PRO A 23 -1.32 -9.89 3.89
C PRO A 23 -2.31 -9.98 5.03
N THR A 24 -1.80 -9.79 6.24
CA THR A 24 -2.63 -9.64 7.44
C THR A 24 -3.31 -8.27 7.46
N PHE A 25 -2.72 -7.28 6.79
CA PHE A 25 -3.22 -5.92 6.72
C PHE A 25 -3.00 -5.33 5.33
N ILE A 26 -4.03 -4.71 4.78
CA ILE A 26 -3.95 -3.95 3.55
C ILE A 26 -4.76 -2.66 3.68
N ILE A 27 -4.19 -1.56 3.21
CA ILE A 27 -4.83 -0.25 3.25
C ILE A 27 -4.50 0.55 1.99
N GLU A 28 -5.50 1.27 1.49
CA GLU A 28 -5.35 2.26 0.44
C GLU A 28 -4.99 3.59 1.07
N LEU A 29 -3.85 4.18 0.72
CA LEU A 29 -3.42 5.48 1.24
C LEU A 29 -4.15 6.62 0.50
N PRO A 30 -4.43 7.75 1.16
CA PRO A 30 -5.15 8.88 0.57
C PRO A 30 -4.17 9.75 -0.24
N MET A 31 -3.34 9.11 -1.08
CA MET A 31 -2.36 9.76 -1.93
C MET A 31 -2.16 8.97 -3.23
N LEU A 32 -1.83 9.70 -4.30
CA LEU A 32 -1.46 9.11 -5.58
C LEU A 32 -0.02 8.60 -5.55
N THR A 33 0.28 7.60 -6.37
CA THR A 33 1.64 7.06 -6.55
C THR A 33 2.62 8.15 -6.95
N SER A 34 2.21 9.07 -7.83
CA SER A 34 3.02 10.23 -8.23
C SER A 34 3.34 11.19 -7.08
N ALA A 35 2.45 11.33 -6.10
CA ALA A 35 2.70 12.15 -4.91
C ALA A 35 3.73 11.46 -4.00
N LEU A 36 3.60 10.14 -3.81
CA LEU A 36 4.56 9.36 -3.04
C LEU A 36 5.96 9.39 -3.66
N GLN A 37 6.06 9.22 -4.98
CA GLN A 37 7.33 9.30 -5.70
C GLN A 37 8.03 10.65 -5.54
N LYS A 38 7.26 11.76 -5.48
CA LYS A 38 7.81 13.09 -5.20
C LYS A 38 8.40 13.17 -3.78
N GLU A 39 7.72 12.61 -2.78
CA GLU A 39 8.25 12.54 -1.42
C GLU A 39 9.50 11.65 -1.34
N MET A 40 9.59 10.60 -2.16
CA MET A 40 10.78 9.73 -2.25
C MET A 40 12.00 10.41 -2.87
N ALA A 41 11.80 11.45 -3.69
CA ALA A 41 12.91 12.24 -4.21
C ALA A 41 13.61 13.06 -3.10
N SER A 42 12.95 13.30 -1.97
CA SER A 42 13.48 14.04 -0.81
C SER A 42 14.13 13.13 0.25
N GLU A 43 14.97 12.20 -0.19
CA GLU A 43 15.76 11.24 0.61
C GLU A 43 14.96 10.10 1.26
N THR A 44 14.10 10.41 2.24
CA THR A 44 13.41 9.39 3.06
C THR A 44 11.95 9.72 3.21
N VAL A 45 11.08 8.76 2.90
CA VAL A 45 9.65 8.84 3.18
C VAL A 45 9.31 8.13 4.48
N ARG A 46 8.57 8.82 5.35
CA ARG A 46 8.00 8.25 6.57
C ARG A 46 6.48 8.24 6.47
N ILE A 47 5.90 7.04 6.43
CA ILE A 47 4.45 6.84 6.50
C ILE A 47 4.11 6.42 7.93
N ALA A 48 3.23 7.17 8.59
CA ALA A 48 2.71 6.81 9.90
C ALA A 48 1.20 6.60 9.84
N LEU A 49 0.73 5.55 10.52
CA LEU A 49 -0.67 5.17 10.63
C LEU A 49 -1.08 5.36 12.09
N GLU A 50 -2.07 6.21 12.32
CA GLU A 50 -2.61 6.52 13.64
C GLU A 50 -4.02 5.95 13.77
N SER A 51 -4.30 5.22 14.84
CA SER A 51 -5.66 4.81 15.20
C SER A 51 -6.10 5.56 16.46
N GLU A 52 -7.35 6.02 16.48
CA GLU A 52 -7.93 6.72 17.63
C GLU A 52 -8.45 5.75 18.71
N THR A 53 -8.31 4.44 18.51
CA THR A 53 -8.83 3.43 19.44
C THR A 53 -8.01 3.40 20.73
N LYS A 54 -8.69 3.70 21.85
CA LYS A 54 -8.10 3.71 23.20
C LYS A 54 -8.22 2.38 23.94
N THR A 55 -8.76 1.34 23.30
CA THR A 55 -9.03 0.06 23.95
C THR A 55 -7.86 -0.91 23.74
N SER A 56 -7.34 -1.51 24.81
CA SER A 56 -6.30 -2.54 24.72
C SER A 56 -6.82 -3.93 24.30
N ARG A 57 -8.12 -4.06 24.03
CA ARG A 57 -8.76 -5.36 23.73
C ARG A 57 -8.59 -5.82 22.28
N LYS A 58 -8.25 -4.92 21.36
CA LYS A 58 -8.06 -5.22 19.93
C LYS A 58 -6.60 -5.12 19.57
N LYS A 59 -6.13 -5.99 18.67
CA LYS A 59 -4.78 -5.84 18.12
C LYS A 59 -4.75 -4.58 17.25
N VAL A 60 -3.64 -3.85 17.26
CA VAL A 60 -3.48 -2.59 16.50
C VAL A 60 -3.84 -2.77 15.02
N LEU A 61 -3.38 -3.85 14.38
CA LEU A 61 -3.68 -4.14 12.98
C LEU A 61 -5.15 -4.55 12.72
N GLU A 62 -5.94 -4.81 13.76
CA GLU A 62 -7.39 -5.12 13.66
C GLU A 62 -8.26 -3.86 13.52
N GLU A 63 -7.68 -2.67 13.69
CA GLU A 63 -8.39 -1.41 13.55
C GLU A 63 -8.78 -1.12 12.09
N PHE A 64 -9.94 -0.48 11.92
CA PHE A 64 -10.52 -0.19 10.60
C PHE A 64 -10.18 1.19 10.09
N VAL A 65 -10.21 2.21 10.94
CA VAL A 65 -10.01 3.60 10.54
C VAL A 65 -8.63 4.06 10.97
N TRP A 66 -7.90 4.64 10.02
CA TRP A 66 -6.53 5.07 10.20
C TRP A 66 -6.34 6.49 9.71
N GLY A 67 -5.79 7.36 10.56
CA GLY A 67 -5.19 8.63 10.14
C GLY A 67 -3.85 8.34 9.47
N ILE A 68 -3.69 8.79 8.23
CA ILE A 68 -2.46 8.59 7.45
C ILE A 68 -1.65 9.87 7.46
N TYR A 69 -0.37 9.74 7.80
CA TYR A 69 0.60 10.83 7.78
C TYR A 69 1.78 10.46 6.88
N CYS A 70 2.22 11.41 6.06
CA CYS A 70 3.42 11.28 5.25
C CYS A 70 4.38 12.42 5.63
N ASN A 71 5.61 12.09 6.03
CA ASN A 71 6.63 13.05 6.46
C ASN A 71 6.11 14.05 7.52
N GLY A 72 5.30 13.56 8.47
CA GLY A 72 4.70 14.34 9.55
C GLY A 72 3.47 15.16 9.16
N ARG A 73 3.05 15.16 7.90
CA ARG A 73 1.85 15.86 7.42
C ARG A 73 0.67 14.90 7.31
N LYS A 74 -0.50 15.31 7.83
CA LYS A 74 -1.73 14.52 7.71
C LYS A 74 -2.22 14.53 6.27
N MET A 75 -2.29 13.34 5.66
CA MET A 75 -2.75 13.15 4.28
C MET A 75 -4.25 12.92 4.21
N GLY A 76 -4.82 12.29 5.25
CA GLY A 76 -6.25 12.01 5.33
C GLY A 76 -6.55 10.81 6.21
N TYR A 77 -7.73 10.24 6.01
CA TYR A 77 -8.15 9.00 6.65
C TYR A 77 -8.28 7.89 5.61
N SER A 78 -7.94 6.68 6.03
CA SER A 78 -8.07 5.47 5.22
C SER A 78 -8.76 4.38 6.00
N ILE A 79 -9.43 3.49 5.26
CA ILE A 79 -10.12 2.34 5.81
C ILE A 79 -9.33 1.09 5.46
N ARG A 80 -8.99 0.27 6.47
CA ARG A 80 -8.41 -1.05 6.26
C ARG A 80 -9.36 -1.89 5.40
N ARG A 81 -8.83 -2.50 4.35
CA ARG A 81 -9.61 -3.37 3.48
C ARG A 81 -9.58 -4.81 4.01
N LYS A 82 -10.75 -5.48 4.00
CA LYS A 82 -10.88 -6.90 4.36
C LYS A 82 -10.60 -7.84 3.19
N ASN A 83 -10.94 -7.39 1.98
CA ASN A 83 -10.86 -8.17 0.75
C ASN A 83 -9.87 -7.51 -0.21
N MET A 84 -9.09 -8.35 -0.89
CA MET A 84 -8.17 -7.92 -1.95
C MET A 84 -8.83 -8.07 -3.32
N SER A 85 -8.53 -7.15 -4.24
CA SER A 85 -8.90 -7.30 -5.66
C SER A 85 -8.01 -8.32 -6.36
N GLU A 86 -8.36 -8.70 -7.60
CA GLU A 86 -7.55 -9.62 -8.40
C GLU A 86 -6.16 -9.03 -8.72
N GLU A 87 -6.09 -7.72 -8.92
CA GLU A 87 -4.84 -6.98 -9.17
C GLU A 87 -3.95 -6.98 -7.92
N GLU A 88 -4.53 -6.75 -6.75
CA GLU A 88 -3.81 -6.79 -5.46
C GLU A 88 -3.29 -8.21 -5.18
N MET A 89 -4.14 -9.23 -5.38
CA MET A 89 -3.71 -10.62 -5.26
C MET A 89 -2.60 -10.98 -6.25
N TYR A 90 -2.66 -10.46 -7.47
CA TYR A 90 -1.60 -10.65 -8.46
C TYR A 90 -0.27 -10.05 -8.01
N VAL A 91 -0.27 -8.83 -7.44
CA VAL A 91 0.95 -8.21 -6.90
C VAL A 91 1.52 -9.06 -5.77
N ILE A 92 0.69 -9.51 -4.83
CA ILE A 92 1.14 -10.37 -3.72
C ILE A 92 1.75 -11.67 -4.24
N ASP A 93 1.12 -12.33 -5.22
CA ASP A 93 1.62 -13.59 -5.77
C ASP A 93 2.92 -13.40 -6.58
N ALA A 94 3.00 -12.33 -7.38
CA ALA A 94 4.19 -12.01 -8.17
C ALA A 94 5.42 -11.69 -7.30
N LEU A 95 5.21 -11.22 -6.06
CA LEU A 95 6.26 -10.85 -5.13
C LEU A 95 6.56 -11.94 -4.09
N ARG A 96 5.98 -13.15 -4.23
CA ARG A 96 6.30 -14.31 -3.37
C ARG A 96 7.77 -14.72 -3.53
N GLY A 97 8.60 -14.32 -2.58
CA GLY A 97 10.05 -14.56 -2.60
C GLY A 97 10.89 -13.30 -2.81
N VAL A 98 10.24 -12.13 -3.00
CA VAL A 98 10.91 -10.84 -2.96
C VAL A 98 10.97 -10.37 -1.50
N SER A 99 12.17 -10.31 -0.94
CA SER A 99 12.37 -9.80 0.43
C SER A 99 12.44 -8.28 0.47
N MET A 100 13.16 -7.68 -0.49
CA MET A 100 13.33 -6.24 -0.67
C MET A 100 13.56 -5.94 -2.15
N GLY A 101 13.05 -4.81 -2.62
CA GLY A 101 13.28 -4.35 -3.98
C GLY A 101 12.21 -3.37 -4.43
N ALA A 102 12.46 -2.72 -5.56
CA ALA A 102 11.49 -1.87 -6.22
C ALA A 102 11.50 -2.16 -7.72
N GLY A 103 10.35 -2.01 -8.37
CA GLY A 103 10.23 -2.30 -9.79
C GLY A 103 8.83 -2.08 -10.33
N VAL A 104 8.65 -2.50 -11.59
CA VAL A 104 7.36 -2.52 -12.27
C VAL A 104 6.91 -3.96 -12.46
N LEU A 105 5.62 -4.21 -12.26
CA LEU A 105 4.98 -5.48 -12.55
C LEU A 105 4.18 -5.35 -13.85
N PRO A 106 4.24 -6.34 -14.76
CA PRO A 106 3.43 -6.32 -15.96
C PRO A 106 1.95 -6.36 -15.57
N CYS A 107 1.15 -5.44 -16.11
CA CYS A 107 -0.28 -5.43 -15.81
C CYS A 107 -0.97 -6.57 -16.58
N LYS A 108 -1.77 -7.39 -15.89
CA LYS A 108 -2.58 -8.43 -16.55
C LYS A 108 -3.73 -7.84 -17.38
N ASN A 109 -4.14 -6.61 -17.07
CA ASN A 109 -5.31 -5.98 -17.65
C ASN A 109 -4.88 -4.75 -18.48
N GLN A 110 -5.00 -4.85 -19.80
CA GLN A 110 -4.60 -3.81 -20.75
C GLN A 110 -5.36 -2.49 -20.51
N TYR A 111 -6.61 -2.55 -20.07
CA TYR A 111 -7.40 -1.35 -19.77
C TYR A 111 -6.76 -0.53 -18.63
N TYR A 112 -6.34 -1.18 -17.55
CA TYR A 112 -5.66 -0.50 -16.44
C TYR A 112 -4.28 0.02 -16.86
N GLN A 113 -3.58 -0.71 -17.72
CA GLN A 113 -2.30 -0.26 -18.24
C GLN A 113 -2.42 1.01 -19.09
N GLU A 114 -3.48 1.15 -19.88
CA GLU A 114 -3.75 2.34 -20.69
C GLU A 114 -4.26 3.52 -19.86
N THR A 115 -5.09 3.27 -18.85
CA THR A 115 -5.76 4.32 -18.06
C THR A 115 -4.95 4.75 -16.84
N GLU A 116 -4.46 3.81 -16.04
CA GLU A 116 -3.75 4.06 -14.79
C GLU A 116 -2.22 3.91 -14.92
N GLY A 117 -1.73 3.32 -16.00
CA GLY A 117 -0.31 3.17 -16.29
C GLY A 117 0.29 1.88 -15.71
N GLU A 118 1.61 1.89 -15.51
CA GLU A 118 2.34 0.71 -15.03
C GLU A 118 2.10 0.48 -13.53
N MET A 119 2.00 -0.79 -13.13
CA MET A 119 1.96 -1.20 -11.72
C MET A 119 3.37 -1.14 -11.15
N THR A 120 3.58 -0.34 -10.10
CA THR A 120 4.87 -0.21 -9.41
C THR A 120 4.80 -0.85 -8.03
N TYR A 121 5.92 -1.39 -7.54
CA TYR A 121 6.09 -1.85 -6.17
C TYR A 121 7.41 -1.38 -5.57
N MET A 122 7.46 -1.31 -4.24
CA MET A 122 8.62 -0.90 -3.43
C MET A 122 8.50 -1.40 -1.98
#